data_AF-A0A357GX47-F1
#
_entry.id   AF-A0A357GX47-F1
#
_cell.length_a   1.000
_cell.length_b   1.000
_cell.length_c   1.000
_cell.angle_alpha   90.00
_cell.angle_beta   90.00
_cell.angle_gamma   90.00
#
_symmetry.space_group_name_H-M   'P 1'
#
loop_
_entity.id
_entity.type
_entity.pdbx_description
1 polymer ?
#
loop_
_entity_poly.entity_id
_entity_poly.type
_entity_poly.pdbx_seq_one_letter_code
_entity_poly.pdbx_strand_id
1 'polypeptide(L)'
;MAETILSDNQINILEKISSDNAICQVFYLTGGTALAEYYLQHRLSEDLDFFSENEFDIQAINVFFAKNKKILGIKKVDFQQSFNRNLIFLHLKDDIVKTGHTQYMV
;
A
#
# COMPACT_ATOMS: atom_id res chain seq x y z
N MET A 1 6.68 8.76 22.12
CA MET A 1 6.15 8.22 20.85
C MET A 1 7.32 7.48 20.22
N ALA A 2 7.14 6.23 19.81
CA ALA A 2 8.20 5.51 19.10
C ALA A 2 8.49 6.24 17.79
N GLU A 3 9.76 6.34 17.40
CA GLU A 3 10.17 6.97 16.14
C GLU A 3 9.72 6.06 14.99
N THR A 4 8.77 6.50 14.17
CA THR A 4 8.28 5.74 13.01
C THR A 4 9.25 5.93 11.84
N ILE A 5 9.45 4.88 11.04
CA ILE A 5 10.23 4.95 9.80
C ILE A 5 9.35 5.30 8.59
N LEU A 6 8.04 5.36 8.77
CA LEU A 6 7.08 5.63 7.71
C LEU A 6 7.01 7.12 7.39
N SER A 7 6.89 7.45 6.10
CA SER A 7 6.61 8.82 5.68
C SER A 7 5.16 9.21 5.96
N ASP A 8 4.88 10.50 6.07
CA ASP A 8 3.52 11.02 6.24
C ASP A 8 2.58 10.52 5.12
N ASN A 9 3.08 10.37 3.88
CA ASN A 9 2.28 9.85 2.77
C ASN A 9 1.95 8.36 2.97
N GLN A 10 2.91 7.56 3.43
CA GLN A 10 2.67 6.14 3.74
C GLN A 10 1.66 5.99 4.88
N ILE A 11 1.78 6.79 5.94
CA ILE A 11 0.84 6.80 7.06
C ILE A 11 -0.56 7.17 6.57
N ASN A 12 -0.71 8.27 5.82
CA ASN A 12 -2.00 8.70 5.29
C ASN A 12 -2.65 7.63 4.39
N ILE A 13 -1.85 6.92 3.58
CA ILE A 13 -2.34 5.82 2.74
C ILE A 13 -2.81 4.65 3.62
N LEU A 14 -2.02 4.23 4.60
CA LEU A 14 -2.38 3.14 5.51
C LEU A 14 -3.62 3.47 6.34
N GLU A 15 -3.70 4.68 6.89
CA GLU A 15 -4.88 5.16 7.60
C GLU A 15 -6.10 5.14 6.67
N LYS A 16 -5.95 5.60 5.42
CA LYS A 16 -7.05 5.62 4.49
C LYS A 16 -7.53 4.22 4.11
N ILE A 17 -6.60 3.29 3.89
CA ILE A 17 -6.92 1.87 3.66
C ILE A 17 -7.63 1.30 4.89
N SER A 18 -7.13 1.54 6.10
CA SER A 18 -7.71 1.04 7.35
C SER A 18 -9.13 1.57 7.60
N SER A 19 -9.46 2.76 7.09
CA SER A 19 -10.80 3.35 7.20
C SER A 19 -11.84 2.73 6.27
N ASP A 20 -11.43 1.93 5.28
CA ASP A 20 -12.32 1.28 4.31
C ASP A 20 -12.36 -0.22 4.58
N ASN A 21 -13.40 -0.68 5.30
CA ASN A 21 -13.54 -2.07 5.71
C ASN A 21 -13.50 -3.06 4.53
N ALA A 22 -14.01 -2.66 3.35
CA ALA A 22 -14.04 -3.55 2.19
C ALA A 22 -12.63 -3.82 1.62
N ILE A 23 -11.70 -2.88 1.82
CA ILE A 23 -10.30 -3.05 1.43
C ILE A 23 -9.49 -3.62 2.59
N CYS A 24 -9.62 -3.04 3.79
CA CYS A 24 -8.80 -3.39 4.95
C CYS A 24 -8.91 -4.86 5.35
N GLN A 25 -10.10 -5.46 5.28
CA GLN A 25 -10.30 -6.85 5.71
C GLN A 25 -9.70 -7.88 4.73
N VAL A 26 -9.33 -7.45 3.52
CA VAL A 26 -8.78 -8.33 2.49
C VAL A 26 -7.27 -8.42 2.59
N PHE A 27 -6.60 -7.40 3.15
CA PHE A 27 -5.15 -7.28 3.07
C PHE A 27 -4.47 -7.19 4.43
N TYR A 28 -3.31 -7.86 4.52
CA TYR A 28 -2.32 -7.69 5.57
C TYR A 28 -1.14 -6.91 5.04
N LEU A 29 -0.67 -5.91 5.79
CA LEU A 29 0.60 -5.24 5.52
C LEU A 29 1.74 -6.22 5.83
N THR A 30 2.64 -6.41 4.87
CA THR A 30 3.73 -7.38 4.93
C THR A 30 5.02 -6.79 4.35
N GLY A 31 5.99 -7.65 4.05
CA GLY A 31 7.20 -7.28 3.35
C GLY A 31 8.18 -6.47 4.21
N GLY A 32 9.09 -5.78 3.51
CA GLY A 32 10.21 -5.08 4.14
C GLY A 32 9.78 -3.93 5.05
N THR A 33 8.66 -3.27 4.72
CA THR A 33 8.16 -2.13 5.49
C THR A 33 7.49 -2.56 6.79
N ALA A 34 6.70 -3.64 6.77
CA ALA A 34 6.18 -4.21 8.01
C ALA A 34 7.31 -4.65 8.94
N LEU A 35 8.35 -5.30 8.39
CA LEU A 35 9.52 -5.73 9.16
C LEU A 35 10.32 -4.55 9.72
N ALA A 36 10.54 -3.50 8.92
CA ALA A 36 11.29 -2.33 9.34
C ALA A 36 10.53 -1.51 10.39
N GLU A 37 9.23 -1.24 10.20
CA GLU A 37 8.46 -0.40 11.13
C GLU A 37 8.19 -1.10 12.47
N TYR A 38 7.70 -2.34 12.44
CA TYR A 38 7.15 -2.96 13.65
C TYR A 38 8.15 -3.83 14.41
N TYR A 39 9.32 -4.14 13.85
CA TYR A 39 10.27 -5.07 14.46
C TYR A 39 11.70 -4.53 14.58
N LEU A 40 12.28 -4.01 13.50
CA LEU A 40 13.72 -3.80 13.44
C LEU A 40 14.18 -2.34 13.46
N GLN A 41 13.39 -1.42 12.91
CA GLN A 41 13.71 0.01 12.75
C GLN A 41 15.11 0.30 12.14
N HIS A 42 15.61 -0.64 11.34
CA HIS A 42 17.00 -0.67 10.88
C HIS A 42 17.25 0.11 9.59
N ARG A 43 16.20 0.51 8.88
CA ARG A 43 16.27 1.27 7.63
C ARG A 43 14.92 1.92 7.32
N LEU A 44 14.95 2.95 6.49
CA LEU A 44 13.77 3.42 5.78
C LEU A 44 13.32 2.39 4.74
N SER A 45 12.03 2.36 4.46
CA SER A 45 11.45 1.48 3.44
C SER A 45 10.42 2.25 2.62
N GLU A 46 10.54 2.18 1.30
CA GLU A 46 9.81 3.05 0.37
C GLU A 46 8.50 2.40 -0.14
N ASP A 47 8.37 1.08 -0.02
CA ASP A 47 7.24 0.31 -0.56
C ASP A 47 6.18 -0.01 0.52
N LEU A 48 4.92 -0.25 0.14
CA LEU A 48 3.91 -0.87 1.01
C LEU A 48 3.46 -2.19 0.36
N ASP A 49 3.90 -3.32 0.91
CA ASP A 49 3.51 -4.63 0.40
C ASP A 49 2.29 -5.16 1.15
N PHE A 50 1.26 -5.52 0.40
CA PHE A 50 0.01 -6.08 0.87
C PHE A 50 -0.15 -7.51 0.39
N PHE A 51 -0.58 -8.36 1.32
CA PHE A 51 -0.85 -9.76 1.08
C PHE A 51 -2.31 -10.08 1.37
N SER A 52 -2.93 -10.90 0.53
CA SER A 52 -4.27 -11.44 0.76
C SER A 52 -4.24 -12.97 0.79
N GLU A 53 -4.93 -13.55 1.76
CA GLU A 53 -5.18 -14.99 1.84
C GLU A 53 -6.22 -15.45 0.81
N ASN A 54 -7.14 -14.55 0.43
CA ASN A 54 -8.23 -14.83 -0.49
C ASN A 54 -7.97 -14.20 -1.87
N GLU A 55 -8.66 -14.71 -2.90
CA GLU A 55 -8.77 -14.01 -4.18
C GLU A 55 -9.33 -12.61 -3.98
N PHE A 56 -8.72 -11.64 -4.66
CA PHE A 56 -9.15 -10.26 -4.61
C PHE A 56 -9.18 -9.65 -6.00
N ASP A 57 -10.12 -8.73 -6.21
CA ASP A 57 -10.19 -7.96 -7.45
C ASP A 57 -9.26 -6.75 -7.37
N ILE A 58 -8.19 -6.77 -8.16
CA ILE A 58 -7.27 -5.64 -8.27
C ILE A 58 -7.96 -4.37 -8.79
N GLN A 59 -9.06 -4.50 -9.55
CA GLN A 59 -9.84 -3.33 -9.98
C GLN A 59 -10.50 -2.62 -8.79
N ALA A 60 -10.89 -3.34 -7.73
CA ALA A 60 -11.42 -2.72 -6.53
C ALA A 60 -10.37 -1.80 -5.87
N ILE A 61 -9.09 -2.18 -5.89
CA ILE A 61 -7.98 -1.36 -5.41
C ILE A 61 -7.77 -0.12 -6.29
N ASN A 62 -7.80 -0.29 -7.61
CA ASN A 62 -7.70 0.83 -8.54
C ASN A 62 -8.85 1.84 -8.34
N VAL A 63 -10.08 1.35 -8.17
CA VAL A 63 -11.26 2.19 -7.87
C VAL A 63 -11.11 2.89 -6.53
N PHE A 64 -10.63 2.20 -5.50
CA PHE A 64 -10.36 2.77 -4.18
C PHE A 64 -9.38 3.95 -4.27
N PHE A 65 -8.23 3.77 -4.94
CA PHE A 65 -7.26 4.87 -5.09
C PHE A 65 -7.78 5.99 -5.99
N ALA A 66 -8.53 5.67 -7.05
CA ALA A 66 -9.15 6.68 -7.91
C ALA A 66 -10.16 7.54 -7.13
N LYS A 67 -10.99 6.92 -6.27
CA LYS A 67 -11.97 7.61 -5.41
C LYS A 67 -11.29 8.51 -4.38
N ASN A 68 -10.20 8.03 -3.79
CA ASN A 68 -9.49 8.74 -2.72
C ASN A 68 -8.34 9.63 -3.22
N LYS A 69 -8.18 9.75 -4.55
CA LYS A 69 -7.10 10.48 -5.21
C LYS A 69 -6.88 11.90 -4.67
N LYS A 70 -7.97 12.67 -4.54
CA LYS A 70 -7.92 14.06 -4.04
C LYS A 70 -7.51 14.15 -2.58
N ILE A 71 -8.06 13.27 -1.74
CA ILE A 71 -7.83 13.25 -0.29
C ILE A 71 -6.38 12.88 0.00
N LEU A 72 -5.87 11.87 -0.72
CA LEU A 72 -4.50 11.37 -0.58
C LEU A 72 -3.46 12.22 -1.34
N GLY A 73 -3.85 13.32 -1.99
CA GLY A 73 -2.92 14.15 -2.77
C GLY A 73 -2.27 13.46 -3.97
N ILE A 74 -2.88 12.37 -4.46
CA ILE A 74 -2.35 11.56 -5.56
C ILE A 74 -2.56 12.32 -6.88
N LYS A 75 -1.49 12.54 -7.63
CA LYS A 75 -1.52 13.18 -8.96
C LYS A 75 -1.74 12.16 -10.07
N LYS A 76 -1.12 10.98 -9.97
CA LYS A 76 -1.19 9.91 -10.96
C LYS A 76 -1.17 8.54 -10.28
N VAL A 77 -1.90 7.59 -10.84
CA VAL A 77 -1.90 6.19 -10.42
C VAL A 77 -1.42 5.40 -11.62
N ASP A 78 -0.27 4.74 -11.51
CA ASP A 78 0.27 3.86 -12.54
C ASP A 78 0.16 2.40 -12.08
N PHE A 79 -0.48 1.58 -12.90
CA PHE A 79 -0.62 0.15 -12.64
C PHE A 79 0.38 -0.63 -13.49
N GLN A 80 1.12 -1.54 -12.87
CA GLN A 80 2.00 -2.47 -13.55
C GLN A 80 1.80 -3.87 -12.99
N GLN A 81 1.53 -4.83 -13.87
CA GLN A 81 1.51 -6.25 -13.49
C GLN A 81 2.85 -6.88 -13.85
N SER A 82 3.53 -7.46 -12.87
CA SER A 82 4.75 -8.23 -13.07
C SER A 82 4.55 -9.63 -12.52
N PHE A 83 4.38 -10.60 -13.43
CA PHE A 83 3.99 -11.97 -13.09
C PHE A 83 2.77 -12.01 -12.16
N ASN A 84 2.92 -12.56 -10.97
CA ASN A 84 1.92 -12.75 -9.92
C ASN A 84 1.87 -11.60 -8.90
N ARG A 85 2.50 -10.45 -9.22
CA ARG A 85 2.43 -9.23 -8.41
C ARG A 85 1.77 -8.09 -9.15
N ASN A 86 0.79 -7.48 -8.50
CA ASN A 86 0.13 -6.27 -8.96
C ASN A 86 0.77 -5.07 -8.27
N LEU A 87 1.50 -4.25 -9.02
CA LEU A 87 2.18 -3.05 -8.51
C LEU A 87 1.36 -1.81 -8.88
N ILE A 88 1.06 -0.99 -7.89
CA ILE A 88 0.40 0.30 -8.05
C ILE A 88 1.34 1.38 -7.54
N PHE A 89 1.71 2.30 -8.41
CA PHE A 89 2.54 3.46 -8.11
C PHE A 89 1.65 4.69 -7.93
N LEU A 90 1.67 5.24 -6.72
CA LEU A 90 0.92 6.44 -6.37
C LEU A 90 1.87 7.63 -6.46
N HIS A 91 1.80 8.38 -7.55
CA HIS A 91 2.62 9.57 -7.73
C HIS A 91 1.98 10.73 -6.99
N LEU A 92 2.64 11.21 -5.94
CA LEU A 92 2.28 12.39 -5.17
C LEU A 92 3.07 13.61 -5.67
N LYS A 93 3.12 14.68 -4.89
CA LYS A 93 3.75 15.93 -5.35
C LYS A 93 5.25 15.77 -5.58
N ASP A 94 5.95 15.28 -4.56
CA ASP A 94 7.41 15.16 -4.47
C ASP A 94 7.81 13.76 -3.98
N ASP A 95 6.91 12.78 -4.11
CA ASP A 95 7.04 11.42 -3.58
C ASP A 95 6.30 10.42 -4.48
N ILE A 96 6.72 9.15 -4.45
CA ILE A 96 6.07 8.04 -5.12
C ILE A 96 5.95 6.91 -4.11
N VAL A 97 4.73 6.63 -3.66
CA VAL A 97 4.47 5.46 -2.81
C VAL A 97 4.11 4.28 -3.70
N LYS A 98 4.96 3.28 -3.71
CA LYS A 98 4.71 2.03 -4.43
C LYS A 98 3.97 1.06 -3.51
N THR A 99 2.90 0.47 -4.02
CA THR A 99 2.12 -0.54 -3.31
C THR A 99 2.12 -1.86 -4.09
N GLY A 100 2.50 -2.95 -3.45
CA GLY A 100 2.53 -4.28 -4.04
C GLY A 100 1.37 -5.13 -3.51
N HIS A 101 0.62 -5.80 -4.37
CA HIS A 101 -0.49 -6.67 -3.95
C HIS A 101 -0.26 -8.08 -4.48
N THR A 102 -0.19 -9.04 -3.57
CA THR A 102 0.08 -10.45 -3.88
C THR A 102 -0.95 -11.35 -3.20
N GLN A 103 -1.40 -12.38 -3.92
CA GLN A 103 -2.29 -13.41 -3.40
C GLN A 103 -1.50 -14.67 -3.03
N TYR A 104 -1.95 -15.41 -2.02
CA TYR A 104 -1.49 -16.78 -1.78
C TYR A 104 -1.97 -17.72 -2.90
N MET A 105 -1.03 -18.42 -3.54
CA MET A 105 -1.33 -19.55 -4.42
C MET A 105 -1.04 -20.82 -3.62
N VAL A 106 -2.09 -21.54 -3.20
CA VAL A 106 -1.98 -22.91 -2.68
C VAL A 106 -2.06 -23.89 -3.84
#